data_AF-A0A535MTB2-F1
#
_entry.id   AF-A0A535MTB2-F1
#
_cell.length_a   1.000
_cell.length_b   1.000
_cell.length_c   1.000
_cell.angle_alpha   90.00
_cell.angle_beta   90.00
_cell.angle_gamma   90.00
#
_symmetry.space_group_name_H-M   'P 1'
#
loop_
_entity.id
_entity.type
_entity.pdbx_description
1 polymer ?
#
loop_
_entity_poly.entity_id
_entity_poly.type
_entity_poly.pdbx_seq_one_letter_code
_entity_poly.pdbx_strand_id
1 'polypeptide(L)'
;MNARAAALQLVHTSYVDATGLSPQSVGSPEDLIALAQVALRDPVFAEIVAQPEATLPIAGRVFNVDAVVGEDGIVGVKTGSSGAAGACFVFAADVRADGQSARLFGAIMGLPTLDDVFSSTKSLVQAVGSALHFRSILSTNQLIAEYAAPWDETATVF
;
A
#
# COMPACT_ATOMS: atom_id res chain seq x y z
N MET A 1 4.79 10.83 -16.25
CA MET A 1 4.38 9.64 -15.46
C MET A 1 5.23 8.42 -15.80
N ASN A 2 5.32 7.97 -17.06
CA ASN A 2 6.10 6.78 -17.44
C ASN A 2 7.59 6.81 -17.04
N ALA A 3 8.26 7.96 -17.10
CA ALA A 3 9.64 8.08 -16.62
C ALA A 3 9.76 7.75 -15.11
N ARG A 4 8.76 8.13 -14.31
CA ARG A 4 8.72 7.79 -12.88
C ARG A 4 8.38 6.33 -12.66
N ALA A 5 7.45 5.77 -13.45
CA ALA A 5 7.14 4.33 -13.43
C ALA A 5 8.39 3.49 -13.72
N ALA A 6 9.16 3.85 -14.75
CA ALA A 6 10.42 3.19 -15.09
C ALA A 6 11.46 3.31 -13.96
N ALA A 7 11.61 4.50 -13.36
CA ALA A 7 12.53 4.71 -12.23
C ALA A 7 12.16 3.91 -10.97
N LEU A 8 10.87 3.57 -10.82
CA LEU A 8 10.35 2.74 -9.74
C LEU A 8 10.24 1.25 -10.13
N GLN A 9 10.70 0.88 -11.33
CA GLN A 9 10.62 -0.49 -11.86
C GLN A 9 9.19 -1.04 -11.93
N LEU A 10 8.21 -0.18 -12.19
CA LEU A 10 6.81 -0.56 -12.43
C LEU A 10 6.66 -1.08 -13.87
N VAL A 11 7.16 -2.28 -14.13
CA VAL A 11 7.34 -2.83 -15.48
C VAL A 11 6.04 -3.27 -16.15
N HIS A 12 4.94 -3.37 -15.40
CA HIS A 12 3.61 -3.70 -15.89
C HIS A 12 2.67 -2.49 -15.93
N THR A 13 3.21 -1.28 -15.78
CA THR A 13 2.45 -0.03 -15.70
C THR A 13 2.85 0.95 -16.79
N SER A 14 1.85 1.43 -17.54
CA SER A 14 2.03 2.47 -18.57
C SER A 14 0.86 3.43 -18.54
N TYR A 15 1.17 4.72 -18.52
CA TYR A 15 0.21 5.82 -18.54
C TYR A 15 0.21 6.47 -19.91
N VAL A 16 -0.98 6.65 -20.49
CA VAL A 16 -1.16 7.41 -21.74
C VAL A 16 -1.82 8.76 -21.52
N ASP A 17 -2.39 8.98 -20.34
CA ASP A 17 -3.00 10.23 -19.92
C ASP A 17 -2.83 10.44 -18.40
N ALA A 18 -3.26 11.61 -17.91
CA ALA A 18 -3.17 11.98 -16.50
C ALA A 18 -4.47 11.73 -15.71
N THR A 19 -5.57 11.37 -16.37
CA THR A 19 -6.90 11.22 -15.73
C THR A 19 -7.22 9.78 -15.36
N GLY A 20 -6.55 8.81 -16.00
CA GLY A 20 -6.85 7.39 -15.91
C GLY A 20 -8.05 6.95 -16.76
N LEU A 21 -8.56 7.81 -17.66
CA LEU A 21 -9.76 7.52 -18.44
C LEU A 21 -9.47 6.59 -19.63
N SER A 22 -8.31 6.72 -20.27
CA SER A 22 -7.99 5.88 -21.42
C SER A 22 -7.82 4.43 -20.99
N PRO A 23 -8.46 3.46 -21.68
CA PRO A 23 -8.24 2.04 -21.43
C PRO A 23 -6.83 1.57 -21.82
N GLN A 24 -6.03 2.43 -22.47
CA GLN A 24 -4.62 2.17 -22.77
C GLN A 24 -3.70 2.52 -21.59
N SER A 25 -4.21 3.21 -20.56
CA SER A 25 -3.50 3.33 -19.29
C SER A 25 -3.70 2.04 -18.52
N VAL A 26 -2.62 1.30 -18.27
CA VAL A 26 -2.65 -0.03 -17.64
C VAL A 26 -1.72 -0.08 -16.44
N GLY A 27 -2.02 -0.95 -15.49
CA GLY A 27 -1.19 -1.25 -14.32
C GLY A 27 -1.52 -2.62 -13.73
N SER A 28 -0.63 -3.15 -12.90
CA SER A 28 -0.81 -4.42 -12.18
C SER A 28 -1.01 -4.18 -10.68
N PRO A 29 -1.61 -5.12 -9.93
CA PRO A 29 -1.69 -5.02 -8.48
C PRO A 29 -0.31 -4.81 -7.82
N GLU A 30 0.70 -5.55 -8.27
CA GLU A 30 2.07 -5.48 -7.75
C GLU A 30 2.67 -4.07 -7.92
N ASP A 31 2.61 -3.52 -9.14
CA ASP A 31 3.16 -2.21 -9.44
C ASP A 31 2.43 -1.10 -8.68
N LEU A 32 1.10 -1.20 -8.57
CA LEU A 32 0.30 -0.20 -7.87
C LEU A 32 0.52 -0.25 -6.36
N ILE A 33 0.74 -1.44 -5.79
CA ILE A 33 1.17 -1.59 -4.39
C ILE A 33 2.55 -0.95 -4.18
N ALA A 34 3.52 -1.22 -5.05
CA ALA A 34 4.85 -0.62 -4.97
C ALA A 34 4.78 0.92 -5.08
N LEU A 35 3.95 1.44 -5.99
CA LEU A 35 3.70 2.86 -6.13
C LEU A 35 3.09 3.47 -4.84
N ALA A 36 2.09 2.80 -4.25
CA ALA A 36 1.46 3.27 -3.01
C ALA A 36 2.45 3.30 -1.83
N GLN A 37 3.30 2.28 -1.71
CA GLN A 37 4.36 2.24 -0.70
C GLN A 37 5.34 3.41 -0.82
N VAL A 38 5.69 3.79 -2.05
CA VAL A 38 6.56 4.96 -2.29
C VAL A 38 5.82 6.26 -2.02
N ALA A 39 4.58 6.40 -2.49
CA ALA A 39 3.78 7.61 -2.33
C ALA A 39 3.49 7.93 -0.86
N LEU A 40 3.15 6.90 -0.06
CA LEU A 40 2.86 7.05 1.37
C LEU A 40 4.10 7.35 2.24
N ARG A 41 5.31 7.40 1.67
CA ARG A 41 6.49 7.94 2.37
C ARG A 41 6.46 9.46 2.44
N ASP A 42 5.71 10.13 1.57
CA ASP A 42 5.46 11.55 1.67
C ASP A 42 4.36 11.79 2.73
N PRO A 43 4.67 12.46 3.85
CA PRO A 43 3.70 12.66 4.93
C PRO A 43 2.52 13.53 4.50
N VAL A 44 2.70 14.46 3.55
CA VAL A 44 1.63 15.30 3.04
C VAL A 44 0.67 14.46 2.19
N PHE A 45 1.21 13.58 1.34
CA PHE A 45 0.37 12.66 0.57
C PHE A 45 -0.41 11.72 1.50
N ALA A 46 0.25 11.17 2.52
CA ALA A 46 -0.37 10.29 3.49
C ALA A 46 -1.51 10.98 4.28
N GLU A 47 -1.31 12.25 4.66
CA GLU A 47 -2.35 13.05 5.32
C GLU A 47 -3.56 13.27 4.39
N ILE A 48 -3.32 13.64 3.13
CA ILE A 48 -4.39 13.94 2.16
C ILE A 48 -5.26 12.70 1.90
N VAL A 49 -4.67 11.53 1.65
CA VAL A 49 -5.45 10.33 1.30
C VAL A 49 -6.26 9.77 2.47
N ALA A 50 -5.89 10.13 3.70
CA ALA A 50 -6.59 9.74 4.93
C ALA A 50 -7.79 10.66 5.27
N GLN A 51 -8.03 11.71 4.48
CA GLN A 51 -9.15 12.61 4.72
C GLN A 51 -10.48 11.96 4.26
N PRO A 52 -11.51 11.91 5.13
CA PRO A 52 -12.84 11.42 4.74
C PRO A 52 -13.60 12.42 3.85
N GLU A 53 -13.20 13.70 3.90
CA GLU A 53 -13.79 14.78 3.11
C GLU A 53 -12.80 15.92 2.95
N ALA A 54 -13.02 16.77 1.95
CA ALA A 54 -12.29 18.00 1.73
C ALA A 54 -13.24 19.14 1.39
N THR A 55 -12.85 20.38 1.68
CA THR A 55 -13.55 21.57 1.19
C THR A 55 -12.75 22.18 0.06
N LEU A 56 -13.32 22.14 -1.14
CA LEU A 56 -12.69 22.63 -2.36
C LEU A 56 -13.22 24.02 -2.72
N PRO A 57 -12.38 24.89 -3.33
CA PRO A 57 -12.87 26.10 -3.96
C PRO A 57 -13.95 25.74 -4.98
N ILE A 58 -15.03 26.53 -5.02
CA ILE A 58 -16.18 26.38 -5.95
C ILE A 58 -17.06 25.16 -5.66
N ALA A 59 -16.49 23.95 -5.54
CA ALA A 59 -17.26 22.73 -5.34
C ALA A 59 -17.77 22.53 -3.90
N GLY A 60 -17.27 23.32 -2.95
CA GLY A 60 -17.65 23.21 -1.54
C GLY A 60 -17.14 21.91 -0.92
N ARG A 61 -17.89 21.39 0.05
CA ARG A 61 -17.55 20.14 0.73
C ARG A 61 -17.79 18.94 -0.18
N VAL A 62 -16.76 18.12 -0.37
CA VAL A 62 -16.79 16.88 -1.13
C VAL A 62 -16.34 15.73 -0.23
N PHE A 63 -16.95 14.56 -0.42
CA PHE A 63 -16.61 13.35 0.33
C PHE A 63 -15.60 12.51 -0.43
N ASN A 64 -14.75 11.81 0.32
CA ASN A 64 -13.87 10.81 -0.26
C ASN A 64 -14.73 9.68 -0.86
N VAL A 65 -14.38 9.27 -2.08
CA VAL A 65 -15.06 8.15 -2.75
C VAL A 65 -14.69 6.83 -2.09
N ASP A 66 -13.51 6.76 -1.45
CA ASP A 66 -13.20 5.69 -0.52
C ASP A 66 -14.10 5.80 0.71
N ALA A 67 -15.22 5.10 0.67
CA ALA A 67 -16.24 5.14 1.72
C ALA A 67 -15.82 4.40 3.00
N VAL A 68 -14.70 3.68 2.98
CA VAL A 68 -14.19 2.90 4.11
C VAL A 68 -12.91 3.48 4.70
N VAL A 69 -12.52 4.70 4.29
CA VAL A 69 -11.39 5.41 4.88
C VAL A 69 -11.63 5.63 6.39
N GLY A 70 -10.67 5.22 7.20
CA GLY A 70 -10.76 5.25 8.66
C GLY A 70 -11.48 4.05 9.29
N GLU A 71 -12.06 3.15 8.50
CA GLU A 71 -12.71 1.93 8.99
C GLU A 71 -11.74 0.74 8.99
N ASP A 72 -11.80 -0.12 10.00
CA ASP A 72 -10.98 -1.36 10.08
C ASP A 72 -9.47 -1.14 9.87
N GLY A 73 -8.96 0.05 10.24
CA GLY A 73 -7.58 0.45 10.06
C GLY A 73 -7.22 0.92 8.65
N ILE A 74 -8.16 0.96 7.71
CA ILE A 74 -7.93 1.44 6.33
C ILE A 74 -7.58 2.93 6.36
N VAL A 75 -6.41 3.25 5.80
CA VAL A 75 -5.85 4.61 5.75
C VAL A 75 -6.28 5.34 4.47
N GLY A 76 -6.59 4.59 3.41
CA GLY A 76 -6.95 5.13 2.10
C GLY A 76 -5.92 4.81 1.03
N VAL A 77 -5.85 5.66 -0.01
CA VAL A 77 -4.89 5.77 -1.13
C VAL A 77 -5.67 6.16 -2.39
N LYS A 78 -6.34 5.21 -3.07
CA LYS A 78 -7.12 5.57 -4.28
C LYS A 78 -8.10 4.50 -4.76
N THR A 79 -9.37 4.88 -4.88
CA THR A 79 -10.40 4.16 -5.64
C THR A 79 -10.40 4.52 -7.13
N GLY A 80 -10.83 3.62 -8.00
CA GLY A 80 -11.03 3.92 -9.42
C GLY A 80 -12.13 3.04 -10.01
N SER A 81 -12.94 3.58 -10.91
CA SER A 81 -13.96 2.79 -11.60
C SER A 81 -14.18 3.28 -13.03
N SER A 82 -14.31 2.35 -13.96
CA SER A 82 -14.72 2.62 -15.34
C SER A 82 -15.40 1.41 -15.95
N GLY A 83 -16.12 1.60 -17.05
CA GLY A 83 -16.75 0.49 -17.76
C GLY A 83 -15.75 -0.55 -18.29
N ALA A 84 -14.51 -0.14 -18.60
CA ALA A 84 -13.47 -1.04 -19.11
C ALA A 84 -12.68 -1.74 -17.99
N ALA A 85 -12.49 -1.08 -16.84
CA ALA A 85 -11.65 -1.57 -15.75
C ALA A 85 -12.42 -2.22 -14.60
N GLY A 86 -13.75 -2.09 -14.56
CA GLY A 86 -14.53 -2.40 -13.36
C GLY A 86 -14.18 -1.43 -12.22
N ALA A 87 -14.46 -1.83 -10.98
CA ALA A 87 -14.08 -1.14 -9.77
C ALA A 87 -12.75 -1.68 -9.22
N CYS A 88 -11.89 -0.76 -8.82
CA CYS A 88 -10.55 -1.00 -8.31
C CYS A 88 -10.29 -0.15 -7.06
N PHE A 89 -9.44 -0.66 -6.17
CA PHE A 89 -8.96 0.08 -5.00
C PHE A 89 -7.54 -0.34 -4.68
N VAL A 90 -6.65 0.65 -4.64
CA VAL A 90 -5.33 0.51 -4.02
C VAL A 90 -5.46 1.12 -2.63
N PHE A 91 -5.07 0.36 -1.61
CA PHE A 91 -5.28 0.73 -0.22
C PHE A 91 -4.03 0.48 0.64
N ALA A 92 -3.94 1.23 1.73
CA ALA A 92 -3.13 0.89 2.88
C ALA A 92 -4.02 0.70 4.12
N ALA A 93 -3.63 -0.20 5.02
CA ALA A 93 -4.33 -0.42 6.27
C ALA A 93 -3.35 -0.64 7.43
N ASP A 94 -3.58 0.03 8.54
CA ASP A 94 -2.84 -0.17 9.78
C ASP A 94 -3.48 -1.28 10.60
N VAL A 95 -2.71 -2.34 10.86
CA VAL A 95 -3.13 -3.50 11.66
C VAL A 95 -2.22 -3.65 12.87
N ARG A 96 -2.71 -4.35 13.89
CA ARG A 96 -1.91 -4.75 15.05
C ARG A 96 -1.84 -6.27 15.15
N ALA A 97 -0.65 -6.80 15.31
CA ALA A 97 -0.39 -8.22 15.55
C ALA A 97 0.71 -8.36 16.59
N ASP A 98 0.57 -9.30 17.53
CA ASP A 98 1.54 -9.57 18.60
C ASP A 98 2.01 -8.30 19.34
N GLY A 99 1.11 -7.32 19.54
CA GLY A 99 1.39 -6.04 20.21
C GLY A 99 2.09 -4.99 19.33
N GLN A 100 2.55 -5.35 18.14
CA GLN A 100 3.24 -4.48 17.19
C GLN A 100 2.29 -3.96 16.11
N SER A 101 2.58 -2.76 15.58
CA SER A 101 1.81 -2.19 14.47
C SER A 101 2.47 -2.56 13.15
N ALA A 102 1.67 -2.89 12.15
CA ALA A 102 2.09 -3.15 10.78
C ALA A 102 1.23 -2.33 9.83
N ARG A 103 1.80 -1.90 8.71
CA ARG A 103 1.02 -1.35 7.60
C ARG A 103 0.95 -2.36 6.47
N LEU A 104 -0.26 -2.80 6.17
CA LEU A 104 -0.58 -3.61 4.99
C LEU A 104 -0.80 -2.69 3.79
N PHE A 105 -0.38 -3.15 2.62
CA PHE A 105 -0.68 -2.51 1.34
C PHE A 105 -1.33 -3.56 0.44
N GLY A 106 -2.36 -3.17 -0.27
CA GLY A 106 -3.08 -4.07 -1.15
C GLY A 106 -3.71 -3.37 -2.35
N ALA A 107 -4.08 -4.17 -3.33
CA ALA A 107 -4.80 -3.72 -4.52
C ALA A 107 -5.85 -4.77 -4.89
N ILE A 108 -7.08 -4.32 -5.09
CA ILE A 108 -8.19 -5.11 -5.64
C ILE A 108 -8.57 -4.47 -6.96
N MET A 109 -8.73 -5.27 -8.01
CA MET A 109 -8.99 -4.77 -9.36
C MET A 109 -10.09 -5.57 -10.05
N GLY A 110 -10.91 -4.89 -10.86
CA GLY A 110 -11.83 -5.55 -11.78
C GLY A 110 -13.10 -6.12 -11.16
N LEU A 111 -13.51 -5.67 -9.96
CA LEU A 111 -14.78 -6.10 -9.39
C LEU A 111 -15.96 -5.33 -9.99
N PRO A 112 -17.21 -5.85 -9.92
CA PRO A 112 -18.36 -5.19 -10.54
C PRO A 112 -18.67 -3.81 -9.95
N THR A 113 -18.57 -3.64 -8.63
CA THR A 113 -18.92 -2.39 -7.94
C THR A 113 -17.87 -1.98 -6.90
N LEU A 114 -17.86 -0.70 -6.51
CA LEU A 114 -17.01 -0.23 -5.41
C LEU A 114 -17.42 -0.87 -4.08
N ASP A 115 -18.70 -1.18 -3.86
CA ASP A 115 -19.15 -1.87 -2.65
C ASP A 115 -18.54 -3.29 -2.55
N ASP A 116 -18.45 -4.01 -3.68
CA ASP A 116 -17.76 -5.31 -3.73
C ASP A 116 -16.27 -5.16 -3.39
N VAL A 117 -15.64 -4.10 -3.87
CA VAL A 117 -14.23 -3.79 -3.57
C VAL A 117 -14.04 -3.46 -2.10
N PHE A 118 -14.89 -2.64 -1.51
CA PHE A 118 -14.82 -2.29 -0.09
C PHE A 118 -15.05 -3.49 0.82
N SER A 119 -16.06 -4.31 0.52
CA SER A 119 -16.34 -5.56 1.24
C SER A 119 -15.16 -6.54 1.15
N SER A 120 -14.59 -6.71 -0.05
CA SER A 120 -13.42 -7.57 -0.26
C SER A 120 -12.18 -7.03 0.43
N THR A 121 -12.01 -5.70 0.48
CA THR A 121 -10.87 -5.04 1.17
C THR A 121 -10.93 -5.30 2.66
N LYS A 122 -12.08 -5.09 3.30
CA LYS A 122 -12.28 -5.37 4.74
C LYS A 122 -11.99 -6.84 5.06
N SER A 123 -12.52 -7.75 4.23
CA SER A 123 -12.28 -9.19 4.37
C SER A 123 -10.80 -9.54 4.26
N LEU A 124 -10.09 -8.95 3.29
CA LEU A 124 -8.66 -9.19 3.07
C LEU A 124 -7.80 -8.63 4.20
N VAL A 125 -8.07 -7.41 4.66
CA VAL A 125 -7.38 -6.78 5.79
C VAL A 125 -7.57 -7.62 7.06
N GLN A 126 -8.79 -8.06 7.33
CA GLN A 126 -9.08 -8.92 8.48
C GLN A 126 -8.36 -10.27 8.39
N ALA A 127 -8.39 -10.92 7.22
CA ALA A 127 -7.76 -12.22 7.01
C ALA A 127 -6.23 -12.15 7.18
N VAL A 128 -5.60 -11.16 6.55
CA VAL A 128 -4.14 -10.97 6.63
C VAL A 128 -3.74 -10.52 8.03
N GLY A 129 -4.46 -9.55 8.61
CA GLY A 129 -4.19 -9.06 9.96
C GLY A 129 -4.28 -10.16 11.02
N SER A 130 -5.24 -11.07 10.91
CA SER A 130 -5.42 -12.19 11.83
C SER A 130 -4.37 -13.29 11.67
N ALA A 131 -3.77 -13.42 10.48
CA ALA A 131 -2.73 -14.38 10.19
C ALA A 131 -1.30 -13.83 10.40
N LEU A 132 -1.17 -12.51 10.57
CA LEU A 132 0.11 -11.86 10.76
C LEU A 132 0.66 -12.19 12.15
N HIS A 133 1.90 -12.66 12.19
CA HIS A 133 2.65 -12.85 13.43
C HIS A 133 4.04 -12.30 13.27
N PHE A 134 4.50 -11.62 14.30
CA PHE A 134 5.87 -11.14 14.36
C PHE A 134 6.75 -12.21 15.04
N ARG A 135 7.93 -12.41 14.47
CA ARG A 135 8.95 -13.31 15.01
C ARG A 135 10.26 -12.53 15.07
N SER A 136 10.79 -12.38 16.28
CA SER A 136 12.14 -11.84 16.45
C SER A 136 13.14 -12.92 16.02
N ILE A 137 13.82 -12.69 14.89
CA ILE A 137 14.89 -13.56 14.41
C ILE A 137 16.24 -13.14 14.98
N LEU A 138 16.45 -11.83 15.08
CA LEU A 138 17.64 -11.19 15.64
C LEU A 138 17.24 -9.99 16.48
N SER A 139 17.99 -9.73 17.55
CA SER A 139 17.90 -8.52 18.35
C SER A 139 19.09 -7.61 18.07
N THR A 140 18.93 -6.30 18.28
CA THR A 140 20.04 -5.35 18.18
C THR A 140 21.20 -5.78 19.09
N ASN A 141 22.42 -5.80 18.54
CA ASN A 141 23.66 -6.26 19.20
C ASN A 141 23.66 -7.75 19.60
N GLN A 142 22.84 -8.60 18.98
CA GLN A 142 22.90 -10.03 19.19
C GLN A 142 24.12 -10.60 18.47
N LEU A 143 25.09 -11.17 19.21
CA LEU A 143 26.19 -11.91 18.60
C LEU A 143 25.64 -13.01 17.67
N ILE A 144 25.89 -12.88 16.37
CA ILE A 144 25.43 -13.77 15.31
C ILE A 144 26.45 -14.89 15.08
N ALA A 145 27.73 -14.54 15.07
CA ALA A 145 28.81 -15.49 14.80
C ALA A 145 30.15 -15.03 15.41
N GLU A 146 31.02 -16.00 15.66
CA GLU A 146 32.43 -15.77 15.95
C GLU A 146 33.25 -16.50 14.88
N TYR A 147 34.25 -15.81 14.35
CA TYR A 147 35.22 -16.35 13.41
C TYR A 147 36.58 -16.45 14.09
N ALA A 148 37.17 -17.65 14.06
CA ALA A 148 38.53 -17.89 14.52
C ALA A 148 39.44 -18.18 13.31
N ALA A 149 40.48 -17.37 13.14
CA ALA A 149 41.48 -17.57 12.10
C ALA A 149 42.46 -18.69 12.48
N PRO A 150 43.09 -19.39 11.51
CA PRO A 150 44.11 -20.42 11.78
C PRO A 150 45.35 -19.95 12.56
N TRP A 151 45.51 -18.63 12.75
CA TRP A 151 46.60 -17.98 13.47
C TRP A 151 46.12 -17.32 14.78
N ASP A 152 45.04 -17.84 15.36
CA ASP A 152 44.51 -17.49 16.70
C ASP A 152 43.93 -16.07 16.87
N GLU A 153 43.62 -15.37 15.77
CA GLU A 153 42.82 -14.14 15.83
C GLU A 153 41.31 -14.45 15.80
N THR A 154 40.52 -13.74 16.60
CA THR A 154 39.05 -13.85 16.59
C THR A 154 38.37 -12.56 16.18
N ALA A 155 37.23 -12.70 15.50
CA ALA A 155 36.35 -11.60 15.14
C ALA A 155 34.89 -11.99 15.40
N THR A 156 34.10 -11.05 15.88
CA THR A 156 32.68 -11.24 16.19
C THR A 156 31.80 -10.46 15.22
N VAL A 157 30.71 -11.10 14.81
CA VAL A 157 29.65 -10.50 14.00
C VAL A 157 28.44 -10.35 14.91
N PHE A 158 28.00 -9.12 15.15
CA PHE A 158 26.81 -8.77 15.92
C PHE A 158 25.66 -8.33 15.00
#